data_AF-A0A423ULA4-F1
#
_entry.id   AF-A0A423ULA4-F1
#
_cell.length_a   1.000
_cell.length_b   1.000
_cell.length_c   1.000
_cell.angle_alpha   90.00
_cell.angle_beta   90.00
_cell.angle_gamma   90.00
#
_symmetry.space_group_name_H-M   'P 1'
#
loop_
_entity.id
_entity.type
_entity.pdbx_description
1 polymer ?
#
loop_
_entity_poly.entity_id
_entity_poly.type
_entity_poly.pdbx_seq_one_letter_code
_entity_poly.pdbx_strand_id
1 'polypeptide(L)' 'MYRQKPVITTQLEALDELRNVQMTLDGTSALAMALSKSGMADTEAVALISCLLEYCSLTVEASRQIIDNELAISHE' A
#
# COMPACT_ATOMS: atom_id res chain seq x y z
N MET A 1 -6.84 -4.05 11.26
CA MET A 1 -7.16 -4.58 9.91
C MET A 1 -6.00 -4.39 8.91
N TYR A 2 -5.19 -3.32 8.98
CA TYR A 2 -4.04 -3.08 8.08
C TYR A 2 -2.66 -3.65 8.52
N ARG A 3 -2.62 -4.59 9.47
CA ARG A 3 -1.35 -5.01 10.11
C ARG A 3 -0.68 -6.23 9.50
N GLN A 4 -1.27 -6.84 8.48
CA GLN A 4 -0.74 -8.07 7.90
C GLN A 4 -0.37 -7.82 6.44
N LYS A 5 0.84 -8.26 6.09
CA LYS A 5 1.35 -8.27 4.72
C LYS A 5 0.36 -9.07 3.85
N PRO A 6 -0.05 -8.57 2.68
CA PRO A 6 -0.92 -9.33 1.79
C PRO A 6 -0.23 -10.63 1.33
N VAL A 7 -1.01 -11.67 1.18
CA VAL A 7 -0.56 -12.95 0.62
C VAL A 7 -0.76 -12.87 -0.89
N ILE A 8 0.33 -12.75 -1.62
CA ILE A 8 0.34 -12.62 -3.09
C ILE A 8 1.06 -13.85 -3.63
N THR A 9 0.42 -14.56 -4.55
CA THR A 9 0.92 -15.84 -5.09
C THR A 9 1.18 -15.80 -6.58
N THR A 10 0.61 -14.83 -7.30
CA THR A 10 0.78 -14.68 -8.75
C THR A 10 1.16 -13.26 -9.14
N GLN A 11 1.74 -13.12 -10.34
CA GLN A 11 2.07 -11.80 -10.89
C GLN A 11 0.83 -10.94 -11.14
N LEU A 12 -0.30 -11.54 -11.55
CA LEU A 12 -1.56 -10.83 -11.75
C LEU A 12 -2.09 -10.26 -10.43
N GLU A 13 -2.10 -11.07 -9.36
CA GLU A 13 -2.44 -10.59 -8.02
C GLU A 13 -1.51 -9.47 -7.56
N ALA A 14 -0.20 -9.58 -7.86
CA ALA A 14 0.76 -8.53 -7.53
C ALA A 14 0.43 -7.18 -8.19
N LEU A 15 0.02 -7.20 -9.46
CA LEU A 15 -0.38 -6.01 -10.20
C LEU A 15 -1.70 -5.43 -9.70
N ASP A 16 -2.69 -6.27 -9.40
CA ASP A 16 -3.96 -5.85 -8.81
C ASP A 16 -3.75 -5.20 -7.43
N GLU A 17 -2.87 -5.77 -6.60
CA GLU A 17 -2.53 -5.17 -5.30
C GLU A 17 -1.77 -3.85 -5.43
N LEU A 18 -0.91 -3.69 -6.45
CA LEU A 18 -0.27 -2.40 -6.73
C LEU A 18 -1.29 -1.34 -7.15
N ARG A 19 -2.35 -1.72 -7.87
CA ARG A 19 -3.48 -0.83 -8.16
C ARG A 19 -4.23 -0.44 -6.89
N ASN A 20 -4.46 -1.38 -5.98
CA ASN A 20 -5.06 -1.09 -4.67
C ASN A 20 -4.20 -0.12 -3.85
N VAL A 21 -2.87 -0.28 -3.88
CA VAL A 21 -1.93 0.67 -3.27
C VAL A 21 -2.11 2.07 -3.85
N GLN A 22 -2.19 2.21 -5.19
CA GLN A 22 -2.41 3.50 -5.82
C GLN A 22 -3.69 4.17 -5.32
N MET A 23 -4.82 3.44 -5.33
CA MET A 23 -6.10 3.97 -4.82
C MET A 23 -6.03 4.36 -3.35
N THR A 24 -5.30 3.58 -2.53
CA THR A 24 -5.12 3.85 -1.11
C THR A 24 -4.30 5.11 -0.88
N LEU A 25 -3.23 5.32 -1.65
CA LEU A 25 -2.40 6.53 -1.57
C LEU A 25 -3.18 7.78 -2.00
N ASP A 26 -3.99 7.69 -3.06
CA ASP A 26 -4.86 8.79 -3.49
C ASP A 26 -5.86 9.17 -2.38
N GLY A 27 -6.51 8.18 -1.78
CA GLY A 27 -7.41 8.38 -0.64
C GLY A 27 -6.69 8.94 0.60
N THR A 28 -5.49 8.45 0.89
CA THR A 28 -4.66 8.92 2.02
C THR A 28 -4.25 10.38 1.83
N SER A 29 -3.89 10.76 0.60
CA SER A 29 -3.57 12.15 0.24
C SER A 29 -4.77 13.07 0.41
N ALA A 30 -5.94 12.66 -0.09
CA ALA A 30 -7.18 13.41 0.08
C ALA A 30 -7.55 13.58 1.56
N LEU A 31 -7.40 12.51 2.35
CA LEU A 31 -7.63 12.52 3.80
C LEU A 31 -6.68 13.49 4.52
N ALA A 32 -5.37 13.40 4.25
CA ALA A 32 -4.37 14.29 4.84
C ALA A 32 -4.68 15.78 4.55
N MET A 33 -5.11 16.08 3.33
CA MET A 33 -5.46 17.44 2.92
C MET A 33 -6.79 17.93 3.51
N ALA A 34 -7.74 17.04 3.78
CA ALA A 34 -8.95 17.37 4.52
C ALA A 34 -8.62 17.66 6.01
N LEU A 35 -7.78 16.81 6.62
CA LEU A 35 -7.33 16.96 8.00
C LEU A 35 -6.59 18.27 8.21
N SER A 36 -5.67 18.64 7.30
CA SER A 36 -4.91 19.89 7.40
C SER A 36 -5.80 21.14 7.37
N LYS A 37 -6.98 21.07 6.73
CA LYS A 37 -7.95 22.16 6.64
C LYS A 37 -8.94 22.19 7.81
N SER A 38 -9.13 21.06 8.48
CA SER A 38 -10.10 20.92 9.57
C SER A 38 -9.61 21.46 10.92
N GLY A 39 -8.31 21.71 11.08
CA GLY A 39 -7.70 21.99 12.38
C GLY A 39 -7.65 20.77 13.32
N MET A 40 -8.16 19.61 12.88
CA MET A 40 -8.18 18.34 13.61
C MET A 40 -6.94 17.51 13.30
N ALA A 41 -5.75 18.07 13.53
CA ALA A 41 -4.52 17.27 13.56
C ALA A 41 -4.51 16.43 14.86
N ASP A 42 -5.44 15.49 14.94
CA ASP A 42 -5.56 14.55 16.05
C ASP A 42 -4.52 13.43 15.87
N THR A 43 -3.96 12.97 16.98
CA THR A 43 -2.98 11.87 17.03
C THR A 43 -3.54 10.62 16.36
N GLU A 44 -4.84 10.39 16.46
CA GLU A 44 -5.53 9.28 15.79
C GLU A 44 -5.51 9.37 14.27
N ALA A 45 -5.65 10.58 13.72
CA ALA A 45 -5.63 10.81 12.28
C ALA A 45 -4.23 10.58 11.69
N VAL A 46 -3.19 11.01 12.41
CA VAL A 46 -1.79 10.73 12.06
C VAL A 46 -1.48 9.23 12.16
N ALA A 47 -1.99 8.56 13.20
CA ALA A 47 -1.83 7.11 13.35
C ALA A 47 -2.51 6.34 12.21
N LEU A 48 -3.69 6.78 11.76
CA LEU A 48 -4.37 6.19 10.61
C LEU A 48 -3.58 6.37 9.31
N ILE A 49 -3.12 7.59 9.00
CA ILE A 49 -2.26 7.85 7.83
C ILE A 49 -1.02 6.95 7.87
N SER A 50 -0.37 6.85 9.03
CA SER A 50 0.81 6.01 9.22
C SER A 50 0.51 4.53 8.95
N CYS A 51 -0.62 4.00 9.45
CA CYS A 51 -1.04 2.63 9.18
C CYS A 51 -1.30 2.37 7.69
N LEU A 52 -1.90 3.33 6.98
CA LEU A 52 -2.17 3.21 5.54
C LEU A 52 -0.86 3.20 4.74
N LEU A 53 0.08 4.06 5.10
CA LEU A 53 1.41 4.10 4.46
C LEU A 53 2.21 2.82 4.72
N GLU A 54 2.16 2.29 5.94
CA GLU A 54 2.82 1.02 6.29
C GLU A 54 2.22 -0.15 5.50
N TYR A 55 0.89 -0.22 5.38
CA TYR A 55 0.23 -1.20 4.52
C TYR A 55 0.69 -1.10 3.07
N CYS A 56 0.69 0.11 2.49
CA CYS A 56 1.16 0.31 1.13
C CYS A 56 2.62 -0.15 0.93
N SER A 57 3.49 0.13 1.90
CA SER A 57 4.90 -0.30 1.86
C SER A 57 5.03 -1.83 1.87
N LEU A 58 4.30 -2.50 2.77
CA LEU A 58 4.31 -3.97 2.86
C LEU A 58 3.77 -4.63 1.58
N THR A 59 2.71 -4.06 0.99
CA THR A 59 2.12 -4.55 -0.26
C THR A 59 3.06 -4.37 -1.43
N VAL A 60 3.72 -3.21 -1.57
CA VAL A 60 4.73 -2.98 -2.62
C VAL A 60 5.89 -3.98 -2.50
N GLU A 61 6.40 -4.22 -1.28
CA GLU A 61 7.48 -5.19 -1.06
C GLU A 61 7.02 -6.62 -1.39
N ALA A 62 5.79 -7.00 -1.04
CA ALA A 62 5.20 -8.30 -1.40
C ALA A 62 5.09 -8.46 -2.93
N SER A 63 4.51 -7.47 -3.61
CA SER A 63 4.32 -7.49 -5.06
C SER A 63 5.64 -7.52 -5.81
N ARG A 64 6.64 -6.74 -5.36
CA ARG A 64 7.98 -6.72 -5.97
C ARG A 64 8.63 -8.10 -5.92
N GLN A 65 8.58 -8.77 -4.77
CA GLN A 65 9.16 -10.12 -4.61
C GLN A 65 8.57 -11.12 -5.62
N ILE A 66 7.26 -11.08 -5.88
CA ILE A 66 6.62 -11.98 -6.84
C ILE A 66 7.01 -11.63 -8.28
N ILE A 67 6.98 -10.34 -8.63
CA ILE A 67 7.32 -9.88 -9.99
C ILE A 67 8.79 -10.19 -10.33
N ASP A 68 9.71 -9.93 -9.41
CA ASP A 68 11.15 -10.18 -9.61
C ASP A 68 11.46 -11.68 -9.73
N ASN A 69 10.80 -12.53 -8.93
CA ASN A 69 10.99 -13.99 -8.98
C ASN A 69 10.54 -14.58 -10.32
N GLU A 70 9.42 -14.13 -10.89
CA GLU A 70 8.97 -14.62 -12.20
C GLU A 70 9.85 -14.14 -13.36
N LEU A 71 10.39 -12.92 -13.28
CA LEU A 71 11.35 -12.42 -14.26
C LEU A 71 12.65 -13.23 -14.25
N ALA A 72 13.11 -13.67 -13.06
CA ALA A 72 14.29 -14.54 -12.95
C ALA A 72 14.06 -15.91 -13.61
N ILE A 73 12.87 -16.51 -13.44
CA ILE A 73 12.51 -17.80 -14.07
C ILE A 73 12.40 -17.67 -15.60
N SER A 74 12.02 -16.50 -16.09
CA SER A 74 11.85 -16.24 -17.53
C SER A 74 13.17 -16.08 -18.30
N HIS A 75 14.30 -15.96 -17.60
CA HIS A 75 15.63 -15.71 -18.15
C HIS A 75 16.62 -16.89 -17.99
N GLU A 76 16.17 -18.03 -17.47
CA GLU A 76 16.87 -19.33 -17.48
C GLU A 76 16.35 -20.23 -18.61
#